data_AF-E5AA13-F1
#
_entry.id   AF-E5AA13-F1
#
_cell.length_a   1.000
_cell.length_b   1.000
_cell.length_c   1.000
_cell.angle_alpha   90.00
_cell.angle_beta   90.00
_cell.angle_gamma   90.00
#
_symmetry.space_group_name_H-M   'P 1'
#
loop_
_entity.id
_entity.type
_entity.pdbx_description
1 polymer ?
#
loop_
_entity_poly.entity_id
_entity_poly.type
_entity_poly.pdbx_seq_one_letter_code
_entity_poly.pdbx_strand_id
1 'polypeptide(L)'
;MILDSIYQPSPNLYVNSDRQSYALSVQAVAQEKTIIVARTLLHLAICINSLPPEFDISRLSSRCDLNLTMKNYVSTVTSLITCSDEVVMTLHGLETILLLGLYHMNSASLRQAWLVVRRGLNLAHLMGFQRIITQEDLDPPIPVMSNAKVIWRNLVDLDRYLGVHLRLPLGADDYPVSEDADSHLVHRARINAISKEIAELDREVSPQTYATALALDEKLEAAMKEMPREFWEVPHIPSTARSPESHAALERLMVQMWHFEMKIFIHLPYLLRAPRESRYDYSKVTALQASRNVVMRWFALRNANITQACCRFGEIGVFIAAITLSLDIIIELGMKERSEVQQSKGTDFAMLCRLINEMEKLGNSSPRERIAARSCIVLKKVLSSLDPRKECTGKARLTIPFFGTINLEFKRLPVKSVFNADSDAGKMLDATAVGKHLPVFSFVHNSLWPPPENKEGLGRDWDIVLYDGLEDRDTDGNWVF
;
A
#
# COMPACT_ATOMS: atom_id res chain seq x y z
N MET A 1 10.78 1.66 18.34
CA MET A 1 9.79 0.79 18.99
C MET A 1 8.53 0.97 18.12
N ILE A 2 8.28 0.03 17.19
CA ILE A 2 7.45 0.27 15.97
C ILE A 2 5.95 0.34 16.25
N LEU A 3 5.52 -0.19 17.39
CA LEU A 3 4.11 -0.30 17.75
C LEU A 3 3.72 0.65 18.88
N ASP A 4 4.54 1.64 19.24
CA ASP A 4 4.31 2.51 20.42
C ASP A 4 3.04 3.32 20.30
N SER A 5 2.69 3.66 19.08
CA SER A 5 1.46 4.35 18.73
C SER A 5 0.23 3.44 18.75
N ILE A 6 0.37 2.12 18.85
CA ILE A 6 -0.73 1.15 18.74
C ILE A 6 -0.81 0.20 19.97
N TYR A 7 0.30 -0.09 20.62
CA TYR A 7 0.43 -1.01 21.73
C TYR A 7 1.19 -0.38 22.89
N GLN A 8 0.42 0.09 23.87
CA GLN A 8 0.95 0.63 25.12
C GLN A 8 0.52 -0.28 26.27
N PRO A 9 1.37 -1.24 26.70
CA PRO A 9 1.07 -2.07 27.86
C PRO A 9 1.27 -1.28 29.15
N SER A 10 0.45 -1.61 30.14
CA SER A 10 0.56 -1.02 31.48
C SER A 10 1.92 -1.37 32.11
N PRO A 11 2.53 -0.49 32.93
CA PRO A 11 3.86 -0.70 33.52
C PRO A 11 4.02 -2.06 34.22
N ASN A 12 2.96 -2.51 34.91
CA ASN A 12 2.92 -3.77 35.65
C ASN A 12 3.05 -5.02 34.77
N LEU A 13 2.84 -4.89 33.44
CA LEU A 13 2.98 -6.01 32.51
C LEU A 13 4.44 -6.25 32.10
N TYR A 14 5.33 -5.28 32.31
CA TYR A 14 6.74 -5.44 32.00
C TYR A 14 7.47 -6.25 33.08
N VAL A 15 8.49 -7.01 32.67
CA VAL A 15 9.39 -7.68 33.59
C VAL A 15 10.04 -6.61 34.50
N ASN A 16 9.95 -6.81 35.82
CA ASN A 16 10.40 -5.85 36.83
C ASN A 16 9.78 -4.45 36.73
N SER A 17 8.64 -4.30 36.05
CA SER A 17 8.04 -3.00 35.72
C SER A 17 8.94 -2.05 34.92
N ASP A 18 9.96 -2.58 34.25
CA ASP A 18 10.89 -1.80 33.43
C ASP A 18 10.40 -1.72 31.98
N ARG A 19 9.88 -0.55 31.59
CA ARG A 19 9.43 -0.28 30.22
C ARG A 19 10.56 -0.36 29.19
N GLN A 20 11.80 -0.07 29.58
CA GLN A 20 12.96 -0.08 28.69
C GLN A 20 13.45 -1.51 28.41
N SER A 21 13.02 -2.48 29.22
CA SER A 21 13.33 -3.90 28.98
C SER A 21 12.65 -4.45 27.72
N TYR A 22 11.50 -3.87 27.33
CA TYR A 22 10.60 -4.39 26.30
C TYR A 22 10.14 -5.84 26.50
N ALA A 23 10.42 -6.42 27.67
CA ALA A 23 10.07 -7.78 28.02
C ALA A 23 8.76 -7.77 28.81
N LEU A 24 7.79 -8.57 28.36
CA LEU A 24 6.51 -8.73 29.04
C LEU A 24 6.56 -9.95 29.96
N SER A 25 6.04 -9.81 31.17
CA SER A 25 5.85 -10.93 32.10
C SER A 25 4.64 -11.75 31.67
N VAL A 26 4.87 -12.95 31.16
CA VAL A 26 3.80 -13.88 30.75
C VAL A 26 2.86 -14.18 31.91
N GLN A 27 3.40 -14.30 33.13
CA GLN A 27 2.59 -14.53 34.33
C GLN A 27 1.68 -13.34 34.65
N ALA A 28 2.18 -12.10 34.52
CA ALA A 28 1.37 -10.91 34.75
C ALA A 28 0.28 -10.78 33.67
N VAL A 29 0.64 -10.94 32.40
CA VAL A 29 -0.31 -10.89 31.28
C VAL A 29 -1.41 -11.93 31.43
N ALA A 30 -1.09 -13.16 31.84
CA ALA A 30 -2.06 -14.24 31.97
C ALA A 30 -3.15 -14.00 33.05
N GLN A 31 -2.92 -13.08 33.98
CA GLN A 31 -3.89 -12.70 35.02
C GLN A 31 -4.80 -11.53 34.60
N GLU A 32 -4.53 -10.90 33.46
CA GLU A 32 -5.31 -9.77 32.97
C GLU A 32 -6.62 -10.20 32.28
N LYS A 33 -7.48 -9.20 32.03
CA LYS A 33 -8.71 -9.41 31.26
C LYS A 33 -8.41 -10.03 29.90
N THR A 34 -9.31 -10.88 29.40
CA THR A 34 -9.15 -11.62 28.14
C THR A 34 -8.75 -10.73 26.96
N ILE A 35 -9.29 -9.52 26.87
CA ILE A 35 -8.95 -8.58 25.78
C ILE A 35 -7.50 -8.07 25.85
N ILE A 36 -6.93 -7.92 27.05
CA ILE A 36 -5.53 -7.50 27.24
C ILE A 36 -4.58 -8.65 26.85
N VAL A 37 -4.94 -9.90 27.21
CA VAL A 37 -4.23 -11.10 26.75
C VAL A 37 -4.26 -11.18 25.22
N ALA A 38 -5.45 -11.03 24.62
CA ALA A 38 -5.64 -11.08 23.17
C ALA A 38 -4.80 -10.02 22.43
N ARG A 39 -4.82 -8.77 22.93
CA ARG A 39 -3.97 -7.68 22.43
C ARG A 39 -2.50 -8.06 22.45
N THR A 40 -2.04 -8.64 23.55
CA THR A 40 -0.64 -9.07 23.72
C THR A 40 -0.27 -10.20 22.76
N LEU A 41 -1.16 -11.18 22.55
CA LEU A 41 -0.95 -12.26 21.58
C LEU A 41 -0.82 -11.75 20.15
N LEU A 42 -1.61 -10.76 19.74
CA LEU A 42 -1.46 -10.12 18.43
C LEU A 42 -0.17 -9.33 18.29
N HIS A 43 0.22 -8.58 19.34
CA HIS A 43 1.51 -7.91 19.38
C HIS A 43 2.66 -8.92 19.17
N LEU A 44 2.63 -10.06 19.88
CA LEU A 44 3.60 -11.14 19.70
C LEU A 44 3.54 -11.75 18.30
N ALA A 45 2.35 -11.92 17.72
CA ALA A 45 2.19 -12.41 16.35
C ALA A 45 2.85 -11.47 15.33
N ILE A 46 2.69 -10.15 15.49
CA ILE A 46 3.39 -9.15 14.64
C ILE A 46 4.90 -9.23 14.85
N CYS A 47 5.37 -9.34 16.09
CA CYS A 47 6.79 -9.50 16.38
C CYS A 47 7.37 -10.75 15.71
N ILE A 48 6.68 -11.90 15.81
CA ILE A 48 7.05 -13.13 15.09
C ILE A 48 7.04 -12.90 13.58
N ASN A 49 6.02 -12.21 13.05
CA ASN A 49 5.93 -11.92 11.62
C ASN A 49 7.08 -11.04 11.12
N SER A 50 7.65 -10.22 12.01
CA SER A 50 8.69 -9.21 11.72
C SER A 50 10.10 -9.67 12.08
N LEU A 51 10.28 -10.91 12.55
CA LEU A 51 11.60 -11.43 12.90
C LEU A 51 12.52 -11.46 11.65
N PRO A 52 13.80 -11.09 11.79
CA PRO A 52 14.78 -11.26 10.74
C PRO A 52 14.84 -12.72 10.26
N PRO A 53 15.09 -12.95 8.96
CA PRO A 53 15.31 -14.30 8.42
C PRO A 53 16.40 -15.08 9.15
N GLU A 54 17.46 -14.39 9.58
CA GLU A 54 18.63 -14.95 10.24
C GLU A 54 18.45 -15.06 11.77
N PHE A 55 17.23 -14.85 12.28
CA PHE A 55 16.97 -14.92 13.71
C PHE A 55 17.23 -16.32 14.25
N ASP A 56 18.12 -16.41 15.25
CA ASP A 56 18.43 -17.65 15.94
C ASP A 56 17.26 -18.09 16.83
N ILE A 57 16.50 -19.06 16.33
CA ILE A 57 15.34 -19.65 17.02
C ILE A 57 15.74 -20.33 18.33
N SER A 58 16.98 -20.80 18.49
CA SER A 58 17.45 -21.46 19.71
C SER A 58 17.43 -20.54 20.94
N ARG A 59 17.38 -19.22 20.72
CA ARG A 59 17.20 -18.21 21.77
C ARG A 59 15.82 -18.25 22.41
N LEU A 60 14.85 -18.94 21.81
CA LEU A 60 13.51 -19.11 22.36
C LEU A 60 13.44 -20.42 23.13
N SER A 61 12.94 -20.35 24.36
CA SER A 61 12.83 -21.53 25.25
C SER A 61 11.87 -22.59 24.73
N SER A 62 10.93 -22.22 23.84
CA SER A 62 9.94 -23.15 23.25
C SER A 62 10.43 -23.72 21.92
N ARG A 63 10.41 -25.05 21.78
CA ARG A 63 10.65 -25.76 20.50
C ARG A 63 9.46 -25.69 19.52
N CYS A 64 8.60 -24.67 19.64
CA CYS A 64 7.38 -24.59 18.85
C CYS A 64 7.65 -24.00 17.47
N ASP A 65 6.93 -24.46 16.45
CA ASP A 65 6.92 -23.79 15.15
C ASP A 65 6.33 -22.37 15.31
N LEU A 66 7.17 -21.35 15.10
CA LEU A 66 6.80 -19.96 15.25
C LEU A 66 5.69 -19.55 14.28
N ASN A 67 5.66 -20.12 13.07
CA ASN A 67 4.61 -19.81 12.11
C ASN A 67 3.26 -20.39 12.55
N LEU A 68 3.27 -21.62 13.06
CA LEU A 68 2.07 -22.23 13.64
C LEU A 68 1.59 -21.45 14.87
N THR A 69 2.53 -21.07 15.75
CA THR A 69 2.25 -20.26 16.95
C THR A 69 1.59 -18.93 16.60
N MET A 70 2.17 -18.20 15.65
CA MET A 70 1.63 -16.94 15.13
C MET A 70 0.22 -17.12 14.55
N LYS A 71 0.00 -18.15 13.72
CA LYS A 71 -1.33 -18.46 13.16
C LYS A 71 -2.35 -18.77 14.25
N ASN A 72 -1.96 -19.54 15.27
CA ASN A 72 -2.82 -19.88 16.39
C ASN A 72 -3.22 -18.64 17.18
N TYR A 73 -2.27 -17.74 17.45
CA TYR A 73 -2.56 -16.46 18.11
C TYR A 73 -3.57 -15.63 17.32
N VAL A 74 -3.31 -15.43 16.02
CA VAL A 74 -4.18 -14.63 15.16
C VAL A 74 -5.57 -15.26 15.05
N SER A 75 -5.67 -16.56 14.83
CA SER A 75 -6.95 -17.28 14.71
C SER A 75 -7.77 -17.20 16.01
N THR A 76 -7.13 -17.44 17.15
CA THR A 76 -7.77 -17.38 18.46
C THR A 76 -8.30 -15.98 18.75
N VAL A 77 -7.47 -14.95 18.53
CA VAL A 77 -7.87 -13.57 18.78
C VAL A 77 -8.95 -13.13 17.80
N THR A 78 -8.84 -13.47 16.52
CA THR A 78 -9.85 -13.17 15.50
C THR A 78 -11.21 -13.76 15.89
N SER A 79 -11.23 -15.01 16.34
CA SER A 79 -12.44 -15.66 16.83
C SER A 79 -13.03 -14.91 18.04
N LEU A 80 -12.21 -14.64 19.06
CA LEU A 80 -12.62 -13.92 20.26
C LEU A 80 -13.26 -12.56 19.93
N ILE A 81 -12.58 -11.73 19.14
CA ILE A 81 -13.08 -10.39 18.84
C ILE A 81 -14.28 -10.43 17.91
N THR A 82 -14.49 -11.49 17.13
CA THR A 82 -15.65 -11.61 16.23
C THR A 82 -16.90 -12.10 16.97
N CYS A 83 -16.74 -12.84 18.07
CA CYS A 83 -17.85 -13.39 18.83
C CYS A 83 -18.62 -12.37 19.68
N SER A 84 -18.02 -11.25 20.08
CA SER A 84 -18.68 -10.24 20.93
C SER A 84 -18.12 -8.85 20.72
N ASP A 85 -18.97 -7.91 20.27
CA ASP A 85 -18.60 -6.49 20.15
C ASP A 85 -18.37 -5.84 21.53
N GLU A 86 -19.06 -6.28 22.58
CA GLU A 86 -18.93 -5.71 23.93
C GLU A 86 -17.50 -5.85 24.47
N VAL A 87 -16.82 -6.96 24.18
CA VAL A 87 -15.42 -7.20 24.57
C VAL A 87 -14.47 -6.22 23.85
N VAL A 88 -14.84 -5.82 22.63
CA VAL A 88 -14.04 -4.96 21.75
C VAL A 88 -14.28 -3.47 22.01
N MET A 89 -15.44 -3.09 22.57
CA MET A 89 -15.82 -1.71 22.90
C MET A 89 -15.05 -1.14 24.12
N THR A 90 -13.74 -1.32 24.13
CA THR A 90 -12.78 -0.79 25.12
C THR A 90 -11.55 -0.27 24.37
N LEU A 91 -10.72 0.59 24.99
CA LEU A 91 -9.47 1.05 24.35
C LEU A 91 -8.58 -0.12 23.95
N HIS A 92 -8.39 -1.09 24.83
CA HIS A 92 -7.62 -2.31 24.52
C HIS A 92 -8.25 -3.14 23.41
N GLY A 93 -9.58 -3.15 23.29
CA GLY A 93 -10.27 -3.82 22.20
C GLY A 93 -10.03 -3.15 20.85
N LEU A 94 -10.06 -1.81 20.79
CA LEU A 94 -9.72 -1.06 19.58
C LEU A 94 -8.23 -1.19 19.21
N GLU A 95 -7.32 -1.15 20.19
CA GLU A 95 -5.90 -1.47 19.98
C GLU A 95 -5.72 -2.89 19.41
N THR A 96 -6.49 -3.86 19.90
CA THR A 96 -6.49 -5.25 19.40
C THR A 96 -6.93 -5.29 17.93
N ILE A 97 -7.97 -4.54 17.54
CA ILE A 97 -8.38 -4.41 16.14
C ILE A 97 -7.27 -3.78 15.28
N LEU A 98 -6.65 -2.70 15.74
CA LEU A 98 -5.57 -2.03 15.01
C LEU A 98 -4.39 -2.99 14.77
N LEU A 99 -3.99 -3.75 15.80
CA LEU A 99 -2.94 -4.77 15.65
C LEU A 99 -3.34 -5.86 14.66
N LEU A 100 -4.60 -6.31 14.66
CA LEU A 100 -5.06 -7.31 13.70
C LEU A 100 -5.04 -6.75 12.26
N GLY A 101 -5.47 -5.51 12.07
CA GLY A 101 -5.38 -4.81 10.77
C GLY A 101 -3.94 -4.74 10.27
N LEU A 102 -3.02 -4.31 11.13
CA LEU A 102 -1.59 -4.24 10.81
C LEU A 102 -0.99 -5.61 10.50
N TYR A 103 -1.38 -6.65 11.23
CA TYR A 103 -0.96 -8.02 10.93
C TYR A 103 -1.37 -8.45 9.52
N HIS A 104 -2.61 -8.19 9.12
CA HIS A 104 -3.11 -8.50 7.79
C HIS A 104 -2.39 -7.70 6.70
N MET A 105 -2.10 -6.41 6.95
CA MET A 105 -1.29 -5.60 6.02
C MET A 105 0.11 -6.19 5.84
N ASN A 106 0.79 -6.51 6.94
CA ASN A 106 2.11 -7.14 6.91
C ASN A 106 2.10 -8.55 6.28
N SER A 107 0.93 -9.17 6.16
CA SER A 107 0.77 -10.49 5.55
C SER A 107 0.29 -10.43 4.09
N ALA A 108 0.28 -9.24 3.48
CA ALA A 108 -0.23 -8.94 2.14
C ALA A 108 -1.75 -9.17 1.96
N SER A 109 -2.53 -9.12 3.03
CA SER A 109 -3.99 -9.33 3.03
C SER A 109 -4.73 -8.01 3.20
N LEU A 110 -4.61 -7.10 2.23
CA LEU A 110 -5.13 -5.72 2.36
C LEU A 110 -6.66 -5.64 2.47
N ARG A 111 -7.42 -6.49 1.77
CA ARG A 111 -8.89 -6.54 1.86
C ARG A 111 -9.35 -6.94 3.27
N GLN A 112 -8.69 -7.95 3.84
CA GLN A 112 -8.93 -8.39 5.21
C GLN A 112 -8.56 -7.28 6.21
N ALA A 113 -7.42 -6.62 6.01
CA ALA A 113 -7.03 -5.47 6.82
C ALA A 113 -8.08 -4.35 6.75
N TRP A 114 -8.60 -4.04 5.56
CA TRP A 114 -9.62 -3.02 5.37
C TRP A 114 -10.92 -3.34 6.10
N LEU A 115 -11.40 -4.60 6.04
CA LEU A 115 -12.59 -5.01 6.80
C LEU A 115 -12.40 -4.85 8.32
N VAL A 116 -11.23 -5.27 8.82
CA VAL A 116 -10.89 -5.16 10.25
C VAL A 116 -10.81 -3.69 10.68
N VAL A 117 -10.13 -2.85 9.90
CA VAL A 117 -10.00 -1.40 10.18
C VAL A 117 -11.36 -0.70 10.09
N ARG A 118 -12.17 -0.99 9.07
CA ARG A 118 -13.53 -0.45 8.90
C ARG A 118 -14.42 -0.81 10.09
N ARG A 119 -14.32 -2.04 10.59
CA ARG A 119 -15.02 -2.46 11.82
C ARG A 119 -14.56 -1.66 13.03
N GLY A 120 -13.26 -1.53 13.24
CA GLY A 120 -12.69 -0.72 14.33
C GLY A 120 -13.16 0.73 14.30
N LEU A 121 -13.16 1.34 13.11
CA LEU A 121 -13.62 2.70 12.90
C LEU A 121 -15.11 2.86 13.25
N ASN A 122 -15.96 1.92 12.83
CA ASN A 122 -17.39 1.96 13.17
C ASN A 122 -17.63 1.83 14.68
N LEU A 123 -16.90 0.95 15.37
CA LEU A 123 -16.98 0.84 16.82
C LEU A 123 -16.48 2.12 17.52
N ALA A 124 -15.38 2.69 17.06
CA ALA A 124 -14.85 3.95 17.58
C ALA A 124 -15.84 5.12 17.40
N HIS A 125 -16.57 5.16 16.28
CA HIS A 125 -17.66 6.12 16.05
C HIS A 125 -18.79 5.98 17.07
N LEU A 126 -19.22 4.75 17.38
CA LEU A 126 -20.22 4.48 18.41
C LEU A 126 -19.74 4.89 19.80
N MET A 127 -18.43 4.79 20.04
CA MET A 127 -17.77 5.22 21.28
C MET A 127 -17.50 6.74 21.34
N GLY A 128 -17.78 7.49 20.27
CA GLY A 128 -17.67 8.96 20.24
C GLY A 128 -16.27 9.51 20.00
N PHE A 129 -15.35 8.73 19.43
CA PHE A 129 -13.93 9.13 19.24
C PHE A 129 -13.77 10.34 18.32
N GLN A 130 -14.66 10.50 17.34
CA GLN A 130 -14.76 11.65 16.46
C GLN A 130 -15.00 12.98 17.20
N ARG A 131 -15.52 12.93 18.43
CA ARG A 131 -15.68 14.09 19.32
C ARG A 131 -14.52 14.25 20.30
N ILE A 132 -13.90 13.14 20.70
CA ILE A 132 -12.74 13.14 21.59
C ILE A 132 -11.54 13.81 20.92
N ILE A 133 -11.33 13.55 19.63
CA ILE A 133 -10.19 14.10 18.90
C ILE A 133 -10.20 15.63 18.78
N THR A 134 -11.37 16.25 18.85
CA THR A 134 -11.52 17.71 18.74
C THR A 134 -11.38 18.45 20.07
N GLN A 135 -11.32 17.73 21.20
CA GLN A 135 -11.12 18.35 22.50
C GLN A 135 -9.67 18.80 22.65
N GLU A 136 -9.45 19.96 23.26
CA GLU A 136 -8.11 20.42 23.61
C GLU A 136 -7.44 19.45 24.60
N ASP A 137 -6.12 19.30 24.48
CA ASP A 137 -5.36 18.55 25.48
C ASP A 137 -5.28 19.36 26.78
N LEU A 138 -5.60 18.71 27.89
CA LEU A 138 -5.45 19.32 29.21
C LEU A 138 -3.97 19.35 29.61
N ASP A 139 -3.61 20.30 30.46
CA ASP A 139 -2.29 20.34 31.12
C ASP A 139 -2.46 20.12 32.63
N PRO A 140 -2.07 18.94 33.17
CA PRO A 140 -1.42 17.82 32.50
C PRO A 140 -2.38 16.93 31.69
N PRO A 141 -1.89 16.22 30.64
CA PRO A 141 -2.72 15.41 29.77
C PRO A 141 -3.30 14.18 30.49
N ILE A 142 -4.55 13.84 30.19
CA ILE A 142 -5.19 12.61 30.68
C ILE A 142 -4.74 11.43 29.80
N PRO A 143 -4.00 10.44 30.34
CA PRO A 143 -3.40 9.37 29.53
C PRO A 143 -4.41 8.58 28.69
N VAL A 144 -5.59 8.32 29.26
CA VAL A 144 -6.69 7.60 28.58
C VAL A 144 -7.20 8.38 27.37
N MET A 145 -7.31 9.71 27.49
CA MET A 145 -7.76 10.58 26.41
C MET A 145 -6.70 10.67 25.31
N SER A 146 -5.43 10.85 25.69
CA SER A 146 -4.31 10.87 24.74
C SER A 146 -4.24 9.56 23.94
N ASN A 147 -4.42 8.40 24.59
CA ASN A 147 -4.46 7.11 23.90
C ASN A 147 -5.66 7.00 22.94
N ALA A 148 -6.85 7.45 23.36
CA ALA A 148 -8.04 7.47 22.50
C ALA A 148 -7.81 8.32 21.22
N LYS A 149 -7.18 9.48 21.36
CA LYS A 149 -6.80 10.34 20.22
C LYS A 149 -5.80 9.67 19.29
N VAL A 150 -4.84 8.91 19.82
CA VAL A 150 -3.87 8.17 19.02
C VAL A 150 -4.54 7.01 18.27
N ILE A 151 -5.41 6.23 18.93
CA ILE A 151 -6.19 5.15 18.31
C ILE A 151 -7.05 5.70 17.17
N TRP A 152 -7.74 6.83 17.40
CA TRP A 152 -8.56 7.47 16.37
C TRP A 152 -7.73 7.83 15.12
N ARG A 153 -6.61 8.54 15.32
CA ARG A 153 -5.72 8.93 14.22
C ARG A 153 -5.24 7.73 13.41
N ASN A 154 -4.80 6.66 14.08
CA ASN A 154 -4.38 5.43 13.40
C ASN A 154 -5.54 4.77 12.61
N LEU A 155 -6.76 4.72 13.15
CA LEU A 155 -7.91 4.18 12.42
C LEU A 155 -8.22 5.00 11.16
N VAL A 156 -8.19 6.33 11.25
CA VAL A 156 -8.41 7.21 10.09
C VAL A 156 -7.27 7.09 9.07
N ASP A 157 -6.02 7.04 9.52
CA ASP A 157 -4.84 6.86 8.65
C ASP A 157 -4.89 5.53 7.89
N LEU A 158 -5.15 4.43 8.58
CA LEU A 158 -5.25 3.11 7.95
C LEU A 158 -6.46 3.01 7.03
N ASP A 159 -7.59 3.61 7.40
CA ASP A 159 -8.77 3.64 6.55
C ASP A 159 -8.49 4.36 5.22
N ARG A 160 -7.88 5.53 5.30
CA ARG A 160 -7.51 6.34 4.13
C ARG A 160 -6.50 5.63 3.25
N TYR A 161 -5.45 5.09 3.86
CA TYR A 161 -4.43 4.36 3.13
C TYR A 161 -5.02 3.17 2.38
N LEU A 162 -5.75 2.29 3.09
CA LEU A 162 -6.34 1.10 2.49
C LEU A 162 -7.43 1.46 1.47
N GLY A 163 -8.25 2.47 1.75
CA GLY A 163 -9.30 2.94 0.85
C GLY A 163 -8.75 3.46 -0.48
N VAL A 164 -7.67 4.25 -0.47
CA VAL A 164 -7.01 4.70 -1.70
C VAL A 164 -6.44 3.52 -2.49
N HIS A 165 -5.73 2.61 -1.81
CA HIS A 165 -5.09 1.45 -2.44
C HIS A 165 -6.07 0.46 -3.05
N LEU A 166 -7.20 0.24 -2.38
CA LEU A 166 -8.24 -0.71 -2.79
C LEU A 166 -9.35 -0.04 -3.60
N ARG A 167 -9.33 1.29 -3.76
CA ARG A 167 -10.38 2.10 -4.38
C ARG A 167 -11.75 1.88 -3.74
N LEU A 168 -11.77 1.84 -2.41
CA LEU A 168 -12.98 1.63 -1.61
C LEU A 168 -13.45 2.96 -0.98
N PRO A 169 -14.76 3.09 -0.70
CA PRO A 169 -15.28 4.25 0.02
C PRO A 169 -14.58 4.44 1.36
N LEU A 170 -14.31 5.70 1.69
CA LEU A 170 -13.72 6.13 2.95
C LEU A 170 -14.83 6.35 3.99
N GLY A 171 -14.54 6.09 5.27
CA GLY A 171 -15.58 6.10 6.30
C GLY A 171 -15.32 7.05 7.47
N ALA A 172 -14.26 7.85 7.42
CA ALA A 172 -13.96 8.86 8.43
C ALA A 172 -13.77 10.25 7.83
N ASP A 173 -14.15 11.26 8.60
CA ASP A 173 -13.76 12.64 8.39
C ASP A 173 -12.31 12.87 8.82
N ASP A 174 -11.78 14.04 8.43
CA ASP A 174 -10.42 14.44 8.80
C ASP A 174 -10.32 14.70 10.30
N TYR A 175 -9.12 14.54 10.87
CA TYR A 175 -8.85 14.86 12.27
C TYR A 175 -8.00 16.12 12.40
N PRO A 176 -8.22 16.94 13.45
CA PRO A 176 -7.36 18.07 13.75
C PRO A 176 -6.03 17.60 14.32
N VAL A 177 -5.00 18.43 14.13
CA VAL A 177 -3.70 18.29 14.77
C VAL A 177 -3.24 19.66 15.24
N SER A 178 -2.63 19.71 16.41
CA SER A 178 -2.10 20.95 16.98
C SER A 178 -0.91 21.47 16.18
N GLU A 179 -0.75 22.80 16.11
CA GLU A 179 0.34 23.44 15.36
C GLU A 179 1.73 23.19 15.96
N ASP A 180 1.79 22.90 17.27
CA ASP A 180 3.01 22.53 18.01
C ASP A 180 3.35 21.03 17.96
N ALA A 181 2.52 20.22 17.28
CA ALA A 181 2.77 18.81 17.11
C ALA A 181 4.03 18.54 16.26
N ASP A 182 4.60 17.35 16.41
CA ASP A 182 5.76 16.93 15.61
C ASP A 182 5.50 17.09 14.10
N SER A 183 6.51 17.57 13.36
CA SER A 183 6.36 17.87 11.93
C SER A 183 5.85 16.69 11.10
N HIS A 184 6.25 15.46 11.44
CA HIS A 184 5.77 14.25 10.76
C HIS A 184 4.29 14.00 10.97
N LEU A 185 3.75 14.33 12.15
CA LEU A 185 2.34 14.19 12.49
C LEU A 185 1.50 15.28 11.82
N VAL A 186 1.99 16.52 11.80
CA VAL A 186 1.38 17.63 11.04
C VAL A 186 1.27 17.28 9.56
N HIS A 187 2.37 16.83 8.96
CA HIS A 187 2.37 16.46 7.55
C HIS A 187 1.49 15.23 7.26
N ARG A 188 1.47 14.25 8.18
CA ARG A 188 0.59 13.08 8.09
C ARG A 188 -0.89 13.46 8.02
N ALA A 189 -1.34 14.33 8.93
CA ALA A 189 -2.74 14.77 8.96
C ALA A 189 -3.15 15.48 7.64
N ARG A 190 -2.24 16.28 7.07
CA ARG A 190 -2.48 16.97 5.79
C ARG A 190 -2.54 16.02 4.61
N ILE A 191 -1.58 15.10 4.51
CA ILE A 191 -1.62 14.07 3.46
C ILE A 191 -2.88 13.23 3.61
N ASN A 192 -3.25 12.84 4.83
CA ASN A 192 -4.46 12.09 5.11
C ASN A 192 -5.70 12.80 4.55
N ALA A 193 -5.87 14.10 4.81
CA ALA A 193 -6.97 14.90 4.29
C ALA A 193 -6.98 14.93 2.75
N ILE A 194 -5.82 15.19 2.14
CA ILE A 194 -5.69 15.24 0.67
C ILE A 194 -5.95 13.85 0.06
N SER A 195 -5.57 12.75 0.73
CA SER A 195 -5.86 11.39 0.30
C SER A 195 -7.36 11.11 0.15
N LYS A 196 -8.23 11.83 0.89
CA LYS A 196 -9.69 11.78 0.69
C LYS A 196 -10.06 12.16 -0.73
N GLU A 197 -9.61 13.34 -1.13
CA GLU A 197 -9.94 13.94 -2.42
C GLU A 197 -9.30 13.14 -3.56
N ILE A 198 -8.10 12.58 -3.34
CA ILE A 198 -7.45 11.66 -4.29
C ILE A 198 -8.28 10.39 -4.49
N ALA A 199 -8.88 9.83 -3.43
CA ALA A 199 -9.72 8.64 -3.54
C ALA A 199 -10.98 8.90 -4.39
N GLU A 200 -11.46 10.14 -4.41
CA GLU A 200 -12.63 10.60 -5.15
C GLU A 200 -12.33 11.01 -6.60
N LEU A 201 -11.06 11.04 -7.02
CA LEU A 201 -10.69 11.35 -8.40
C LEU A 201 -11.36 10.37 -9.38
N ASP A 202 -12.06 10.95 -10.35
CA ASP A 202 -12.76 10.22 -11.40
C ASP A 202 -11.81 9.34 -12.22
N ARG A 203 -12.32 8.18 -12.66
CA ARG A 203 -11.60 7.18 -13.44
C ARG A 203 -11.36 7.64 -14.87
N GLU A 204 -12.21 8.53 -15.39
CA GLU A 204 -12.07 9.01 -16.75
C GLU A 204 -11.10 10.19 -16.86
N VAL A 205 -10.04 9.98 -17.65
CA VAL A 205 -9.11 11.08 -17.95
C VAL A 205 -9.79 12.04 -18.94
N SER A 206 -9.97 13.28 -18.48
CA SER A 206 -10.59 14.39 -19.19
C SER A 206 -9.83 15.69 -18.87
N PRO A 207 -10.02 16.77 -19.64
CA PRO A 207 -9.46 18.07 -19.29
C PRO A 207 -9.89 18.56 -17.90
N GLN A 208 -11.14 18.30 -17.51
CA GLN A 208 -11.70 18.70 -16.21
C GLN A 208 -11.04 17.92 -15.07
N THR A 209 -10.97 16.59 -15.19
CA THR A 209 -10.34 15.74 -14.17
C THR A 209 -8.85 16.05 -14.06
N TYR A 210 -8.20 16.45 -15.17
CA TYR A 210 -6.82 16.90 -15.14
C TYR A 210 -6.63 18.19 -14.34
N ALA A 211 -7.52 19.17 -14.50
CA ALA A 211 -7.48 20.39 -13.70
C ALA A 211 -7.64 20.08 -12.19
N THR A 212 -8.54 19.16 -11.83
CA THR A 212 -8.69 18.70 -10.44
C THR A 212 -7.42 18.01 -9.94
N ALA A 213 -6.80 17.16 -10.76
CA ALA A 213 -5.55 16.49 -10.41
C ALA A 213 -4.40 17.49 -10.17
N LEU A 214 -4.28 18.54 -11.00
CA LEU A 214 -3.30 19.60 -10.79
C LEU A 214 -3.58 20.41 -9.52
N ALA A 215 -4.85 20.70 -9.21
CA ALA A 215 -5.20 21.38 -7.96
C ALA A 215 -4.83 20.54 -6.72
N LEU A 216 -4.96 19.20 -6.80
CA LEU A 216 -4.53 18.30 -5.72
C LEU A 216 -2.99 18.23 -5.61
N ASP A 217 -2.28 18.23 -6.74
CA ASP A 217 -0.80 18.30 -6.72
C ASP A 217 -0.33 19.63 -6.10
N GLU A 218 -0.98 20.75 -6.43
CA GLU A 218 -0.70 22.05 -5.80
C GLU A 218 -0.92 22.02 -4.28
N LYS A 219 -1.98 21.36 -3.80
CA LYS A 219 -2.20 21.14 -2.35
C LYS A 219 -1.10 20.30 -1.72
N LEU A 220 -0.66 19.22 -2.37
CA LEU A 220 0.47 18.41 -1.89
C LEU A 220 1.77 19.22 -1.87
N GLU A 221 2.05 20.00 -2.90
CA GLU A 221 3.21 20.89 -2.98
C GLU A 221 3.19 21.97 -1.89
N ALA A 222 2.03 22.54 -1.59
CA ALA A 222 1.86 23.46 -0.49
C ALA A 222 2.21 22.78 0.85
N ALA A 223 1.62 21.61 1.12
CA ALA A 223 1.92 20.84 2.33
C ALA A 223 3.42 20.46 2.42
N MET A 224 4.06 20.17 1.29
CA MET A 224 5.49 19.88 1.21
C MET A 224 6.37 21.08 1.57
N LYS A 225 6.01 22.28 1.10
CA LYS A 225 6.76 23.53 1.33
C LYS A 225 6.69 24.03 2.77
N GLU A 226 5.65 23.64 3.49
CA GLU A 226 5.52 23.98 4.92
C GLU A 226 6.48 23.18 5.81
N MET A 227 6.99 22.05 5.32
CA MET A 227 7.99 21.27 6.04
C MET A 227 9.41 21.78 5.76
N PRO A 228 10.30 21.77 6.77
CA PRO A 228 11.68 22.21 6.60
C PRO A 228 12.44 21.30 5.63
N ARG A 229 13.55 21.78 5.03
CA ARG A 229 14.28 21.01 4.01
C ARG A 229 14.84 19.69 4.57
N GLU A 230 15.29 19.73 5.82
CA GLU A 230 15.81 18.62 6.60
C GLU A 230 14.75 17.53 6.82
N PHE A 231 13.46 17.91 6.78
CA PHE A 231 12.36 16.95 6.83
C PHE A 231 12.39 16.02 5.63
N TRP A 232 12.83 16.48 4.45
CA TRP A 232 12.79 15.74 3.19
C TRP A 232 14.04 14.92 2.89
N GLU A 233 15.10 15.09 3.68
CA GLU A 233 16.29 14.26 3.59
C GLU A 233 15.95 12.79 3.84
N VAL A 234 16.62 11.91 3.10
CA VAL A 234 16.51 10.47 3.33
C VAL A 234 17.22 10.17 4.66
N PRO A 235 16.49 9.79 5.73
CA PRO A 235 17.08 9.61 7.05
C PRO A 235 18.13 8.50 7.02
N HIS A 236 19.24 8.72 7.73
CA HIS A 236 20.13 7.63 8.11
C HIS A 236 19.50 6.89 9.29
N ILE A 237 19.08 5.64 9.07
CA ILE A 237 18.48 4.82 10.12
C ILE A 237 19.58 3.90 10.67
N PRO A 238 20.02 4.08 11.94
CA PRO A 238 21.03 3.21 12.54
C PRO A 238 20.52 1.77 12.62
N SER A 239 21.40 0.79 12.41
CA SER A 239 21.07 -0.65 12.50
C SER A 239 20.63 -1.10 13.90
N THR A 240 20.76 -0.24 14.91
CA THR A 240 20.37 -0.47 16.32
C THR A 240 19.05 0.19 16.68
N ALA A 241 18.07 0.27 15.76
CA ALA A 241 16.79 0.99 15.88
C ALA A 241 15.86 0.54 17.03
N ARG A 242 16.28 0.83 18.26
CA ARG A 242 15.54 0.66 19.50
C ARG A 242 15.39 1.97 20.25
N SER A 243 15.96 3.06 19.74
CA SER A 243 15.89 4.38 20.37
C SER A 243 14.66 5.17 19.91
N PRO A 244 14.17 6.12 20.72
CA PRO A 244 13.11 7.05 20.33
C PRO A 244 13.45 7.82 19.03
N GLU A 245 14.71 8.22 18.85
CA GLU A 245 15.19 8.94 17.67
C GLU A 245 15.07 8.07 16.41
N SER A 246 15.36 6.77 16.54
CA SER A 246 15.21 5.83 15.44
C SER A 246 13.73 5.65 15.06
N HIS A 247 12.82 5.65 16.04
CA HIS A 247 11.38 5.61 15.79
C HIS A 247 10.89 6.87 15.06
N ALA A 248 11.29 8.06 15.52
CA ALA A 248 10.93 9.31 14.87
C ALA A 248 11.44 9.38 13.41
N ALA A 249 12.67 8.89 13.16
CA ALA A 249 13.22 8.81 11.81
C ALA A 249 12.41 7.88 10.89
N LEU A 250 11.89 6.77 11.44
CA LEU A 250 11.02 5.84 10.72
C LEU A 250 9.65 6.44 10.42
N GLU A 251 8.99 7.05 11.42
CA GLU A 251 7.70 7.72 11.23
C GLU A 251 7.80 8.82 10.16
N ARG A 252 8.89 9.61 10.19
CA ARG A 252 9.20 10.60 9.15
C ARG A 252 9.33 9.95 7.78
N LEU A 253 10.08 8.86 7.67
CA LEU A 253 10.29 8.17 6.39
C LEU A 253 8.98 7.62 5.81
N MET A 254 8.12 7.05 6.65
CA MET A 254 6.83 6.52 6.23
C MET A 254 5.92 7.62 5.67
N VAL A 255 5.88 8.78 6.34
CA VAL A 255 5.09 9.93 5.88
C VAL A 255 5.67 10.51 4.58
N GLN A 256 7.00 10.57 4.42
CA GLN A 256 7.62 10.95 3.14
C GLN A 256 7.23 9.99 2.01
N MET A 257 7.28 8.68 2.24
CA MET A 257 6.90 7.68 1.23
C MET A 257 5.43 7.82 0.85
N TRP A 258 4.53 7.98 1.83
CA TRP A 258 3.11 8.19 1.60
C TRP A 258 2.85 9.46 0.76
N HIS A 259 3.57 10.55 1.02
CA HIS A 259 3.48 11.78 0.23
C HIS A 259 3.78 11.53 -1.26
N PHE A 260 4.93 10.92 -1.56
CA PHE A 260 5.32 10.67 -2.95
C PHE A 260 4.41 9.65 -3.62
N GLU A 261 3.92 8.68 -2.87
CA GLU A 261 2.91 7.73 -3.35
C GLU A 261 1.59 8.43 -3.75
N MET A 262 1.13 9.41 -2.97
CA MET A 262 -0.05 10.22 -3.34
C MET A 262 0.15 10.98 -4.65
N LYS A 263 1.36 11.52 -4.89
CA LYS A 263 1.72 12.11 -6.19
C LYS A 263 1.66 11.10 -7.33
N ILE A 264 2.11 9.87 -7.10
CA ILE A 264 2.00 8.80 -8.10
C ILE A 264 0.52 8.55 -8.42
N PHE A 265 -0.35 8.42 -7.42
CA PHE A 265 -1.78 8.20 -7.65
C PHE A 265 -2.47 9.32 -8.43
N ILE A 266 -2.14 10.58 -8.15
CA ILE A 266 -2.69 11.74 -8.88
C ILE A 266 -2.28 11.70 -10.36
N HIS A 267 -1.01 11.46 -10.64
CA HIS A 267 -0.44 11.69 -11.97
C HIS A 267 -0.38 10.47 -12.87
N LEU A 268 -0.42 9.25 -12.32
CA LEU A 268 -0.32 8.01 -13.09
C LEU A 268 -1.34 7.90 -14.24
N PRO A 269 -2.64 8.21 -14.06
CA PRO A 269 -3.60 8.14 -15.18
C PRO A 269 -3.22 9.02 -16.37
N TYR A 270 -2.62 10.18 -16.10
CA TYR A 270 -2.20 11.16 -17.10
C TYR A 270 -0.84 10.79 -17.73
N LEU A 271 0.09 10.23 -16.95
CA LEU A 271 1.34 9.67 -17.47
C LEU A 271 1.05 8.65 -18.58
N LEU A 272 0.06 7.77 -18.37
CA LEU A 272 -0.32 6.75 -19.36
C LEU A 272 -0.91 7.34 -20.65
N ARG A 273 -1.35 8.61 -20.64
CA ARG A 273 -1.88 9.33 -21.80
C ARG A 273 -0.92 10.32 -22.44
N ALA A 274 0.14 10.73 -21.74
CA ALA A 274 1.16 11.63 -22.25
C ALA A 274 1.72 11.28 -23.66
N PRO A 275 1.90 9.99 -24.03
CA PRO A 275 2.38 9.63 -25.38
C PRO A 275 1.45 10.08 -26.52
N ARG A 276 0.17 10.28 -26.24
CA ARG A 276 -0.84 10.70 -27.21
C ARG A 276 -1.19 12.18 -27.08
N GLU A 277 -0.97 12.74 -25.90
CA GLU A 277 -1.44 14.07 -25.51
C GLU A 277 -0.36 14.79 -24.70
N SER A 278 0.47 15.61 -25.35
CA SER A 278 1.62 16.30 -24.75
C SER A 278 1.26 17.22 -23.57
N ARG A 279 0.00 17.65 -23.46
CA ARG A 279 -0.49 18.39 -22.28
C ARG A 279 -0.27 17.66 -20.95
N TYR A 280 -0.09 16.33 -20.97
CA TYR A 280 0.14 15.53 -19.77
C TYR A 280 1.63 15.28 -19.47
N ASP A 281 2.55 15.92 -20.20
CA ASP A 281 3.99 15.75 -19.99
C ASP A 281 4.43 16.14 -18.58
N TYR A 282 3.82 17.17 -17.99
CA TYR A 282 4.04 17.54 -16.59
C TYR A 282 3.76 16.35 -15.65
N SER A 283 2.57 15.74 -15.77
CA SER A 283 2.19 14.60 -14.94
C SER A 283 3.13 13.42 -15.11
N LYS A 284 3.59 13.16 -16.34
CA LYS A 284 4.57 12.12 -16.60
C LYS A 284 5.86 12.38 -15.82
N VAL A 285 6.41 13.59 -15.91
CA VAL A 285 7.64 13.95 -15.18
C VAL A 285 7.44 13.83 -13.66
N THR A 286 6.34 14.38 -13.13
CA THR A 286 6.04 14.38 -11.70
C THR A 286 5.86 12.97 -11.14
N ALA A 287 5.10 12.10 -11.81
CA ALA A 287 4.91 10.70 -11.38
C ALA A 287 6.22 9.92 -11.37
N LEU A 288 7.08 10.10 -12.38
CA LEU A 288 8.38 9.43 -12.45
C LEU A 288 9.34 9.94 -11.36
N GLN A 289 9.36 11.25 -11.09
CA GLN A 289 10.18 11.81 -10.02
C GLN A 289 9.72 11.33 -8.65
N ALA A 290 8.41 11.29 -8.40
CA ALA A 290 7.84 10.75 -7.18
C ALA A 290 8.19 9.25 -7.01
N SER A 291 8.09 8.47 -8.09
CA SER A 291 8.45 7.04 -8.10
C SER A 291 9.91 6.80 -7.70
N ARG A 292 10.85 7.57 -8.26
CA ARG A 292 12.28 7.50 -7.87
C ARG A 292 12.48 7.85 -6.39
N ASN A 293 11.76 8.84 -5.87
CA ASN A 293 11.83 9.23 -4.47
C ASN A 293 11.37 8.13 -3.50
N VAL A 294 10.31 7.38 -3.86
CA VAL A 294 9.85 6.21 -3.09
C VAL A 294 10.91 5.11 -3.11
N VAL A 295 11.44 4.76 -4.28
CA VAL A 295 12.42 3.67 -4.43
C VAL A 295 13.71 3.98 -3.67
N MET A 296 14.20 5.21 -3.72
CA MET A 296 15.40 5.63 -2.97
C MET A 296 15.24 5.51 -1.46
N ARG A 297 14.06 5.86 -0.93
CA ARG A 297 13.73 5.73 0.51
C ARG A 297 13.61 4.28 0.94
N TRP A 298 13.03 3.44 0.09
CA TRP A 298 12.99 2.01 0.33
C TRP A 298 14.39 1.39 0.34
N PHE A 299 15.30 1.81 -0.55
CA PHE A 299 16.70 1.36 -0.47
C PHE A 299 17.39 1.76 0.84
N ALA A 300 17.12 2.95 1.37
CA ALA A 300 17.65 3.36 2.67
C ALA A 300 17.16 2.44 3.81
N LEU A 301 15.88 2.05 3.80
CA LEU A 301 15.32 1.06 4.74
C LEU A 301 15.97 -0.31 4.60
N ARG A 302 16.20 -0.77 3.37
CA ARG A 302 16.88 -2.04 3.10
C ARG A 302 18.30 -2.04 3.64
N ASN A 303 19.06 -0.99 3.36
CA ASN A 303 20.46 -0.88 3.80
C ASN A 303 20.60 -0.82 5.32
N ALA A 304 19.57 -0.34 6.03
CA ALA A 304 19.54 -0.28 7.49
C ALA A 304 19.17 -1.62 8.15
N ASN A 305 18.82 -2.67 7.38
CA ASN A 305 18.34 -3.97 7.87
C ASN A 305 17.12 -3.91 8.80
N ILE A 306 16.25 -2.91 8.59
CA ILE A 306 15.10 -2.60 9.48
C ILE A 306 13.75 -2.76 8.77
N THR A 307 13.77 -3.16 7.49
CA THR A 307 12.58 -3.31 6.64
C THR A 307 11.51 -4.19 7.26
N GLN A 308 11.90 -5.34 7.82
CA GLN A 308 10.98 -6.30 8.43
C GLN A 308 10.35 -5.75 9.71
N ALA A 309 11.12 -4.97 10.47
CA ALA A 309 10.66 -4.41 11.74
C ALA A 309 9.67 -3.25 11.52
N CYS A 310 9.74 -2.53 10.40
CA CYS A 310 9.05 -1.24 10.26
C CYS A 310 8.12 -1.09 9.04
N CYS A 311 8.42 -1.73 7.91
CA CYS A 311 7.98 -1.16 6.63
C CYS A 311 7.55 -2.17 5.55
N ARG A 312 6.86 -3.27 5.89
CA ARG A 312 6.10 -4.00 4.84
C ARG A 312 5.06 -3.10 4.16
N PHE A 313 4.59 -2.06 4.84
CA PHE A 313 3.81 -0.97 4.24
C PHE A 313 4.55 -0.27 3.09
N GLY A 314 5.84 0.05 3.27
CA GLY A 314 6.65 0.69 2.23
C GLY A 314 6.91 -0.20 1.02
N GLU A 315 6.73 -1.52 1.14
CA GLU A 315 6.89 -2.47 0.03
C GLU A 315 5.78 -2.34 -1.03
N ILE A 316 4.56 -1.97 -0.61
CA ILE A 316 3.45 -1.72 -1.53
C ILE A 316 3.72 -0.45 -2.33
N GLY A 317 4.13 0.63 -1.66
CA GLY A 317 4.43 1.89 -2.33
C GLY A 317 5.62 1.79 -3.28
N VAL A 318 6.69 1.07 -2.91
CA VAL A 318 7.81 0.84 -3.85
C VAL A 318 7.40 -0.06 -5.03
N PHE A 319 6.49 -1.01 -4.82
CA PHE A 319 5.94 -1.80 -5.92
C PHE A 319 5.16 -0.89 -6.91
N ILE A 320 4.27 -0.02 -6.41
CA ILE A 320 3.52 0.95 -7.23
C ILE A 320 4.48 1.88 -8.01
N ALA A 321 5.52 2.39 -7.34
CA ALA A 321 6.55 3.21 -7.96
C ALA A 321 7.32 2.45 -9.06
N ALA A 322 7.69 1.20 -8.80
CA ALA A 322 8.43 0.37 -9.74
C ALA A 322 7.61 0.01 -10.98
N ILE A 323 6.32 -0.28 -10.81
CA ILE A 323 5.39 -0.48 -11.93
C ILE A 323 5.26 0.81 -12.74
N THR A 324 5.11 1.97 -12.08
CA THR A 324 5.01 3.27 -12.76
C THR A 324 6.23 3.56 -13.65
N LEU A 325 7.45 3.34 -13.14
CA LEU A 325 8.69 3.46 -13.92
C LEU A 325 8.73 2.45 -15.08
N SER A 326 8.32 1.20 -14.82
CA SER A 326 8.32 0.14 -15.82
C SER A 326 7.35 0.43 -16.97
N LEU A 327 6.16 0.97 -16.66
CA LEU A 327 5.15 1.33 -17.65
C LEU A 327 5.65 2.44 -18.57
N ASP A 328 6.32 3.45 -18.04
CA ASP A 328 6.93 4.51 -18.86
C ASP A 328 8.01 3.95 -19.80
N ILE A 329 8.85 3.04 -19.33
CA ILE A 329 9.86 2.37 -20.18
C ILE A 329 9.18 1.57 -21.30
N ILE A 330 8.14 0.79 -20.97
CA ILE A 330 7.36 0.01 -21.96
C ILE A 330 6.76 0.92 -23.02
N ILE A 331 6.14 2.02 -22.58
CA ILE A 331 5.51 3.01 -23.44
C ILE A 331 6.54 3.62 -24.39
N GLU A 332 7.69 4.05 -23.87
CA GLU A 332 8.76 4.67 -24.67
C GLU A 332 9.34 3.70 -25.69
N LEU A 333 9.53 2.43 -25.33
CA LEU A 333 9.99 1.39 -26.27
C LEU A 333 8.97 1.08 -27.37
N GLY A 334 7.68 1.32 -27.12
CA GLY A 334 6.64 1.22 -28.14
C GLY A 334 6.63 2.39 -29.13
N MET A 335 7.27 3.51 -28.80
CA MET A 335 7.18 4.77 -29.54
C MET A 335 8.51 5.22 -30.15
N LYS A 336 9.65 4.82 -29.60
CA LYS A 336 10.98 5.30 -29.94
C LYS A 336 11.97 4.16 -30.22
N GLU A 337 13.10 4.52 -30.82
CA GLU A 337 14.19 3.56 -31.01
C GLU A 337 14.82 3.14 -29.68
N ARG A 338 15.25 1.89 -29.59
CA ARG A 338 15.80 1.31 -28.37
C ARG A 338 17.05 2.02 -27.86
N SER A 339 17.90 2.50 -28.76
CA SER A 339 19.11 3.26 -28.42
C SER A 339 18.75 4.55 -27.67
N GLU A 340 17.72 5.27 -28.14
CA GLU A 340 17.21 6.49 -27.52
C GLU A 340 16.58 6.21 -26.14
N VAL A 341 15.79 5.13 -26.04
CA VAL A 341 15.20 4.74 -24.75
C VAL A 341 16.28 4.30 -23.76
N GLN A 342 17.29 3.55 -24.20
CA GLN A 342 18.42 3.16 -23.36
C GLN A 342 19.18 4.38 -22.83
N GLN A 343 19.37 5.41 -23.66
CA GLN A 343 20.02 6.65 -23.26
C GLN A 343 19.19 7.46 -22.27
N SER A 344 17.87 7.55 -22.49
CA SER A 344 16.98 8.40 -21.67
C SER A 344 16.44 7.71 -20.41
N LYS A 345 16.32 6.38 -20.40
CA LYS A 345 15.73 5.59 -19.30
C LYS A 345 16.67 4.59 -18.67
N GLY A 346 17.95 4.56 -19.07
CA GLY A 346 18.93 3.60 -18.55
C GLY A 346 19.10 3.66 -17.03
N THR A 347 18.97 4.83 -16.42
CA THR A 347 19.03 5.01 -14.96
C THR A 347 17.84 4.37 -14.24
N ASP A 348 16.64 4.55 -14.77
CA ASP A 348 15.41 3.92 -14.24
C ASP A 348 15.47 2.41 -14.40
N PHE A 349 15.91 1.93 -15.56
CA PHE A 349 16.09 0.51 -15.82
C PHE A 349 17.09 -0.13 -14.83
N ALA A 350 18.24 0.53 -14.60
CA ALA A 350 19.22 0.06 -13.63
C ALA A 350 18.66 0.05 -12.19
N MET A 351 17.88 1.07 -11.83
CA MET A 351 17.19 1.16 -10.54
C MET A 351 16.20 0.00 -10.36
N LEU A 352 15.40 -0.31 -11.38
CA LEU A 352 14.46 -1.43 -11.38
C LEU A 352 15.17 -2.78 -11.26
N CYS A 353 16.25 -3.00 -12.01
CA CYS A 353 17.06 -4.22 -11.89
C CYS A 353 17.61 -4.42 -10.47
N ARG A 354 18.14 -3.35 -9.86
CA ARG A 354 18.60 -3.39 -8.46
C ARG A 354 17.45 -3.71 -7.52
N LEU A 355 16.30 -3.05 -7.69
CA LEU A 355 15.11 -3.26 -6.86
C LEU A 355 14.63 -4.71 -6.93
N ILE A 356 14.50 -5.27 -8.13
CA ILE A 356 14.07 -6.66 -8.35
C ILE A 356 15.03 -7.62 -7.65
N ASN A 357 16.34 -7.41 -7.78
CA ASN A 357 17.34 -8.26 -7.12
C ASN A 357 17.22 -8.19 -5.59
N GLU A 358 16.98 -7.01 -5.02
CA GLU A 358 16.81 -6.86 -3.57
C GLU A 358 15.48 -7.46 -3.06
N MET A 359 14.39 -7.30 -3.82
CA MET A 359 13.11 -7.94 -3.52
C MET A 359 13.19 -9.46 -3.63
N GLU A 360 13.94 -9.99 -4.60
CA GLU A 360 14.17 -11.43 -4.73
C GLU A 360 14.94 -12.00 -3.54
N LYS A 361 16.05 -11.35 -3.16
CA LYS A 361 16.81 -11.75 -1.97
C LYS A 361 15.93 -11.76 -0.72
N LEU A 362 15.13 -10.70 -0.55
CA LEU A 362 14.22 -10.59 0.60
C LEU A 362 13.11 -11.64 0.55
N GLY A 363 12.44 -11.82 -0.58
CA GLY A 363 11.38 -12.82 -0.75
C GLY A 363 11.87 -14.26 -0.52
N ASN A 364 13.10 -14.57 -0.92
CA ASN A 364 13.71 -15.88 -0.73
C ASN A 364 14.24 -16.10 0.70
N SER A 365 14.39 -15.04 1.49
CA SER A 365 14.95 -15.13 2.84
C SER A 365 13.97 -15.75 3.85
N SER A 366 12.66 -15.54 3.68
CA SER A 366 11.65 -16.06 4.60
C SER A 366 10.29 -16.19 3.92
N PRO A 367 9.49 -17.24 4.20
CA PRO A 367 8.12 -17.38 3.69
C PRO A 367 7.16 -16.27 4.20
N ARG A 368 7.61 -15.46 5.17
CA ARG A 368 6.87 -14.31 5.69
C ARG A 368 6.97 -13.09 4.78
N GLU A 369 7.99 -12.99 3.92
CA GLU A 369 8.22 -11.86 3.02
C GLU A 369 7.40 -11.94 1.72
N ARG A 370 6.09 -12.08 1.89
CA ARG A 370 5.13 -12.32 0.79
C ARG A 370 5.04 -11.14 -0.17
N ILE A 371 5.05 -9.91 0.33
CA ILE A 371 4.92 -8.71 -0.53
C ILE A 371 6.15 -8.60 -1.44
N ALA A 372 7.36 -8.70 -0.87
CA ALA A 372 8.61 -8.72 -1.65
C ALA A 372 8.64 -9.86 -2.68
N ALA A 373 8.31 -11.09 -2.28
CA ALA A 373 8.30 -12.25 -3.18
C ALA A 373 7.33 -12.05 -4.36
N ARG A 374 6.08 -11.65 -4.08
CA ARG A 374 5.07 -11.41 -5.13
C ARG A 374 5.41 -10.22 -6.01
N SER A 375 5.89 -9.12 -5.42
CA SER A 375 6.32 -7.92 -6.16
C SER A 375 7.44 -8.26 -7.14
N CYS A 376 8.42 -9.07 -6.71
CA CYS A 376 9.50 -9.56 -7.56
C CYS A 376 8.98 -10.36 -8.76
N ILE A 377 8.06 -11.31 -8.55
CA ILE A 377 7.46 -12.12 -9.63
C ILE A 377 6.80 -11.22 -10.68
N VAL A 378 5.97 -10.28 -10.24
CA VAL A 378 5.27 -9.36 -11.14
C VAL A 378 6.25 -8.46 -11.88
N LEU A 379 7.20 -7.83 -11.17
CA LEU A 379 8.18 -6.94 -11.80
C LEU A 379 9.08 -7.68 -12.79
N LYS A 380 9.48 -8.92 -12.49
CA LYS A 380 10.21 -9.77 -13.46
C LYS A 380 9.35 -10.07 -14.69
N LYS A 381 8.06 -10.32 -14.53
CA LYS A 381 7.14 -10.55 -15.65
C LYS A 381 7.01 -9.29 -16.53
N VAL A 382 6.81 -8.13 -15.92
CA VAL A 382 6.82 -6.81 -16.60
C VAL A 382 8.15 -6.59 -17.32
N LEU A 383 9.28 -6.78 -16.65
CA LEU A 383 10.61 -6.57 -17.23
C LEU A 383 10.93 -7.61 -18.31
N SER A 384 10.44 -8.84 -18.20
CA SER A 384 10.63 -9.86 -19.25
C SER A 384 9.88 -9.52 -20.53
N SER A 385 8.77 -8.77 -20.44
CA SER A 385 8.10 -8.21 -21.63
C SER A 385 8.94 -7.15 -22.34
N LEU A 386 9.99 -6.65 -21.67
CA LEU A 386 10.98 -5.74 -22.24
C LEU A 386 12.13 -6.48 -22.93
N ASP A 387 12.25 -7.81 -22.79
CA ASP A 387 13.34 -8.60 -23.38
C ASP A 387 13.08 -8.88 -24.88
N PRO A 388 13.94 -8.35 -25.79
CA PRO A 388 13.83 -8.57 -27.23
C PRO A 388 13.84 -10.04 -27.67
N ARG A 389 14.47 -10.91 -26.87
CA ARG A 389 14.66 -12.33 -27.19
C ARG A 389 13.41 -13.14 -26.85
N LYS A 390 12.50 -12.56 -26.08
CA LYS A 390 11.24 -13.14 -25.64
C LYS A 390 10.03 -12.43 -26.25
N GLU A 391 10.22 -11.70 -27.35
CA GLU A 391 9.14 -11.09 -28.13
C GLU A 391 8.10 -12.16 -28.53
N CYS A 392 7.07 -12.34 -27.69
CA CYS A 392 5.87 -13.03 -28.12
C CYS A 392 5.17 -12.11 -29.11
N THR A 393 5.29 -12.40 -30.40
CA THR A 393 4.40 -11.85 -31.44
C THR A 393 2.95 -12.13 -31.03
N GLY A 394 2.25 -11.13 -30.50
CA GLY A 394 0.87 -11.27 -30.04
C GLY A 394 0.46 -10.24 -28.98
N LYS A 395 -0.83 -10.30 -28.57
CA LYS A 395 -1.36 -9.53 -27.44
C LYS A 395 -0.91 -10.20 -26.14
N ALA A 396 -0.06 -9.54 -25.36
CA ALA A 396 0.32 -10.00 -24.04
C ALA A 396 -0.63 -9.39 -23.00
N ARG A 397 -1.36 -10.23 -22.28
CA ARG A 397 -2.24 -9.83 -21.18
C ARG A 397 -1.49 -9.97 -19.86
N LEU A 398 -1.29 -8.86 -19.16
CA LEU A 398 -0.62 -8.81 -17.87
C LEU A 398 -1.56 -8.23 -16.82
N THR A 399 -2.02 -9.05 -15.89
CA THR A 399 -2.69 -8.53 -14.69
C THR A 399 -1.64 -8.07 -13.71
N ILE A 400 -1.67 -6.79 -13.38
CA ILE A 400 -0.80 -6.17 -12.39
C ILE A 400 -1.64 -5.85 -11.16
N PRO A 401 -1.21 -6.29 -9.99
CA PRO A 401 -1.87 -5.95 -8.73
C PRO A 401 -2.09 -4.47 -8.53
N PHE A 402 -3.28 -4.05 -8.07
CA PHE A 402 -3.67 -2.63 -7.89
C PHE A 402 -3.71 -1.78 -9.16
N PHE A 403 -3.26 -2.29 -10.30
CA PHE A 403 -3.28 -1.63 -11.60
C PHE A 403 -4.26 -2.31 -12.59
N GLY A 404 -4.73 -3.53 -12.28
CA GLY A 404 -5.66 -4.30 -13.11
C GLY A 404 -4.97 -4.98 -14.29
N THR A 405 -5.76 -5.42 -15.28
CA THR A 405 -5.22 -6.06 -16.49
C THR A 405 -4.76 -5.01 -17.52
N ILE A 406 -3.50 -5.10 -17.91
CA ILE A 406 -2.90 -4.38 -19.03
C ILE A 406 -2.82 -5.31 -20.25
N ASN A 407 -3.29 -4.81 -21.39
CA ASN A 407 -3.11 -5.48 -22.67
C ASN A 407 -1.98 -4.78 -23.44
N LEU A 408 -0.87 -5.46 -23.61
CA LEU A 408 0.25 -5.02 -24.42
C LEU A 408 0.09 -5.59 -25.83
N GLU A 409 -0.06 -4.74 -26.83
CA GLU A 409 -0.06 -5.14 -28.23
C GLU A 409 1.21 -4.61 -28.88
N PHE A 410 2.19 -5.50 -29.08
CA PHE A 410 3.41 -5.18 -29.80
C PHE A 410 3.10 -5.12 -31.30
N LYS A 411 2.77 -3.93 -31.80
CA LYS A 411 2.71 -3.68 -33.24
C LYS A 411 4.12 -3.44 -33.73
N ARG A 412 4.62 -4.26 -34.67
CA ARG A 412 5.76 -3.82 -35.50
C ARG A 412 5.35 -2.51 -36.15
N LEU A 413 6.11 -1.44 -35.90
CA LEU A 413 5.94 -0.20 -36.64
C LEU A 413 6.03 -0.56 -38.14
N PRO A 414 5.08 -0.14 -38.97
CA PRO A 414 5.20 -0.38 -40.40
C PRO A 414 6.50 0.29 -40.85
N VAL A 415 7.44 -0.51 -41.35
CA VAL A 415 8.59 0.00 -42.08
C VAL A 415 8.02 0.87 -43.18
N LYS A 416 8.37 2.17 -43.21
CA LYS A 416 7.98 3.05 -44.31
C LYS A 416 8.53 2.43 -45.60
N SER A 417 7.69 1.71 -46.33
CA SER A 417 8.00 1.36 -47.70
C SER A 417 8.08 2.65 -48.49
N VAL A 418 9.15 2.83 -49.27
CA VAL A 418 9.25 3.89 -50.27
C VAL A 418 7.95 3.90 -51.07
N PHE A 419 7.35 5.09 -51.19
CA PHE A 419 6.05 5.33 -51.81
C PHE A 419 6.00 4.61 -53.17
N ASN A 420 5.08 3.64 -53.32
CA ASN A 420 4.81 3.01 -54.60
C ASN A 420 3.36 3.36 -54.97
N ALA A 421 3.18 4.06 -56.09
CA ALA A 421 1.96 4.79 -56.42
C ALA A 421 0.76 3.89 -56.78
N ASP A 422 0.94 2.56 -56.83
CA ASP A 422 -0.09 1.61 -57.29
C ASP A 422 -0.53 0.57 -56.24
N SER A 423 -0.41 0.87 -54.95
CA SER A 423 -0.95 -0.03 -53.91
C SER A 423 -2.43 0.25 -53.65
N ASP A 424 -3.28 -0.75 -53.91
CA ASP A 424 -4.74 -0.85 -53.66
C ASP A 424 -5.17 -0.61 -52.18
N ALA A 425 -4.30 -0.05 -51.33
CA ALA A 425 -4.52 0.22 -49.91
C ALA A 425 -5.61 1.29 -49.62
N GLY A 426 -6.10 1.98 -50.65
CA GLY A 426 -7.20 2.95 -50.53
C GLY A 426 -8.59 2.34 -50.32
N LYS A 427 -8.76 1.02 -50.51
CA LYS A 427 -10.09 0.36 -50.44
C LYS A 427 -10.44 -0.31 -49.11
N MET A 428 -9.55 -0.30 -48.11
CA MET A 428 -9.80 -0.94 -46.80
C MET A 428 -10.15 0.03 -45.66
N LEU A 429 -10.41 1.31 -45.94
CA LEU A 429 -10.72 2.31 -44.93
C LEU A 429 -12.22 2.54 -44.66
N ASP A 430 -13.11 1.85 -45.36
CA ASP A 430 -14.57 1.90 -45.12
C ASP A 430 -15.09 0.68 -44.33
N ALA A 431 -14.51 0.45 -43.15
CA ALA A 431 -15.12 -0.40 -42.14
C ALA A 431 -15.38 0.42 -40.86
N THR A 432 -16.53 1.08 -40.88
CA THR A 432 -17.40 1.38 -39.73
C THR A 432 -16.72 1.58 -38.37
N ALA A 433 -16.67 2.85 -37.97
CA ALA A 433 -16.45 3.29 -36.61
C ALA A 433 -17.53 2.76 -35.65
N VAL A 434 -17.32 1.60 -35.04
CA VAL A 434 -17.99 1.20 -33.80
C VAL A 434 -16.97 0.44 -32.93
N GLY A 435 -16.44 1.13 -31.92
CA GLY A 435 -15.48 0.52 -31.00
C GLY A 435 -14.78 1.52 -30.10
N LYS A 436 -15.55 2.29 -29.31
CA LYS A 436 -15.00 2.99 -28.14
C LYS A 436 -14.71 1.97 -27.04
N HIS A 437 -13.67 1.15 -27.20
CA HIS A 437 -13.07 0.44 -26.08
C HIS A 437 -11.81 1.16 -25.66
N LEU A 438 -11.99 2.21 -24.84
CA LEU A 438 -10.93 2.68 -23.97
C LEU A 438 -10.68 1.59 -22.91
N PRO A 439 -9.44 1.32 -22.50
CA PRO A 439 -9.19 0.44 -21.37
C PRO A 439 -9.83 1.07 -20.12
N VAL A 440 -10.92 0.48 -19.65
CA VAL A 440 -11.52 0.82 -18.38
C VAL A 440 -10.71 0.09 -17.31
N PHE A 441 -9.96 0.84 -16.50
CA PHE A 441 -9.41 0.34 -15.24
C PHE A 441 -10.58 0.13 -14.27
N SER A 442 -11.27 -1.00 -14.41
CA SER A 442 -12.36 -1.38 -13.52
C SER A 442 -11.84 -2.38 -12.49
N PHE A 443 -11.77 -1.94 -11.23
CA PHE A 443 -11.61 -2.79 -10.05
C PHE A 443 -12.94 -3.37 -9.56
N VAL A 444 -13.99 -3.26 -10.38
CA VAL A 444 -15.35 -3.70 -10.09
C VAL A 444 -16.02 -4.24 -11.36
N HIS A 445 -15.26 -4.90 -12.25
CA HIS A 445 -15.95 -5.68 -13.26
C HIS A 445 -16.47 -6.94 -12.58
N ASN A 446 -17.69 -6.83 -12.05
CA ASN A 446 -18.45 -7.93 -11.50
C ASN A 446 -18.84 -8.89 -12.63
N SER A 447 -17.86 -9.53 -13.27
CA SER A 447 -18.10 -10.58 -14.26
C SER A 447 -18.79 -11.80 -13.66
N LEU A 448 -18.88 -11.87 -12.32
CA LEU A 448 -19.65 -12.84 -11.56
C LEU A 448 -21.14 -12.47 -11.44
N TRP A 449 -21.50 -11.20 -11.68
CA TRP A 449 -22.92 -10.84 -11.79
C TRP A 449 -23.44 -11.24 -13.17
N PRO A 450 -24.60 -11.93 -13.23
CA PRO A 450 -25.22 -12.25 -14.51
C PRO A 450 -25.42 -10.96 -15.31
N PRO A 451 -24.97 -10.90 -16.58
CA PRO A 451 -25.25 -9.76 -17.42
C PRO A 451 -26.78 -9.60 -17.56
N PRO A 452 -27.30 -8.37 -17.62
CA PRO A 452 -28.74 -8.10 -17.69
C PRO A 452 -29.41 -8.69 -18.94
N GLU A 453 -28.62 -9.19 -19.89
CA GLU A 453 -29.03 -9.78 -21.17
C GLU A 453 -29.43 -11.25 -21.07
N ASN A 454 -29.06 -11.99 -20.01
CA ASN A 454 -29.42 -13.40 -19.79
C ASN A 454 -30.54 -13.54 -18.75
N LYS A 455 -31.76 -13.11 -19.09
CA LYS A 455 -32.94 -13.19 -18.20
C LYS A 455 -33.68 -14.53 -18.24
N GLU A 456 -33.37 -15.40 -19.20
CA GLU A 456 -34.01 -16.72 -19.30
C GLU A 456 -33.18 -17.79 -18.59
N GLY A 457 -33.72 -18.37 -17.51
CA GLY A 457 -33.13 -19.52 -16.84
C GLY A 457 -32.37 -19.24 -15.54
N LEU A 458 -32.34 -18.00 -15.04
CA LEU A 458 -31.83 -17.71 -13.69
C LEU A 458 -32.81 -18.24 -12.63
N GLY A 459 -32.71 -19.54 -12.34
CA GLY A 459 -33.16 -20.07 -11.05
C GLY A 459 -32.51 -19.26 -9.92
N ARG A 460 -33.22 -19.10 -8.80
CA ARG A 460 -32.68 -18.41 -7.61
C ARG A 460 -31.57 -19.24 -6.98
N ASP A 461 -30.41 -19.27 -7.61
CA ASP A 461 -29.20 -19.83 -7.02
C ASP A 461 -28.61 -18.78 -6.06
N TRP A 462 -28.91 -18.95 -4.78
CA TRP A 462 -28.41 -18.08 -3.71
C TRP A 462 -26.98 -18.46 -3.27
N ASP A 463 -26.44 -19.57 -3.78
CA ASP A 463 -25.10 -20.06 -3.45
C ASP A 463 -24.03 -19.54 -4.43
N ILE A 464 -24.40 -18.60 -5.32
CA ILE A 464 -23.44 -17.91 -6.19
C ILE A 464 -22.41 -17.17 -5.33
N VAL A 465 -21.16 -17.58 -5.47
CA VAL A 465 -20.02 -16.87 -4.91
C VAL A 465 -19.79 -15.60 -5.72
N LEU A 466 -20.23 -14.46 -5.19
CA LEU A 466 -20.14 -13.13 -5.83
C LEU A 466 -18.79 -12.43 -5.60
N TYR A 467 -17.88 -13.07 -4.86
CA TYR A 467 -16.59 -12.50 -4.48
C TYR A 467 -15.53 -13.59 -4.38
N ASP A 468 -14.39 -13.41 -5.03
CA ASP A 468 -13.29 -14.38 -5.17
C ASP A 468 -12.56 -14.73 -3.85
N GLY A 469 -12.76 -13.92 -2.81
CA GLY A 469 -12.37 -14.22 -1.43
C GLY A 469 -11.57 -13.11 -0.75
N LEU A 470 -11.42 -13.22 0.57
CA LEU A 470 -10.69 -12.23 1.38
C LEU A 470 -9.17 -12.46 1.38
N GLU A 471 -8.75 -13.68 1.09
CA GLU A 471 -7.35 -14.08 0.94
C GLU A 471 -6.94 -14.06 -0.52
N ASP A 472 -5.89 -13.31 -0.83
CA ASP A 472 -5.27 -13.36 -2.15
C ASP A 472 -4.42 -14.64 -2.27
N ARG A 473 -4.97 -15.63 -2.98
CA ARG A 473 -4.35 -16.95 -3.21
C ARG A 473 -3.56 -17.05 -4.51
N ASP A 474 -3.60 -16.03 -5.38
CA ASP A 474 -2.84 -16.04 -6.63
C ASP A 474 -1.37 -15.66 -6.36
N THR A 475 -0.50 -16.67 -6.40
CA THR A 475 0.95 -16.50 -6.26
C THR A 475 1.66 -16.21 -7.58
N ASP A 476 0.97 -16.32 -8.72
CA ASP A 476 1.50 -16.20 -10.07
C ASP A 476 1.51 -14.75 -10.58
N GLY A 477 1.19 -13.82 -9.68
CA GLY A 477 1.22 -12.39 -9.94
C GLY A 477 0.02 -11.88 -10.72
N ASN A 478 -1.06 -12.67 -10.87
CA ASN A 478 -2.32 -12.17 -11.41
C ASN A 478 -3.22 -11.79 -10.23
N TRP A 479 -2.94 -10.66 -9.57
CA TRP A 479 -3.86 -10.20 -8.52
C TRP A 479 -5.04 -9.55 -9.26
N VAL A 480 -5.99 -10.40 -9.66
CA VAL A 480 -7.24 -9.99 -10.28
C VAL A 480 -8.15 -9.45 -9.17
N PHE A 481 -8.90 -8.42 -9.51
CA PHE A 481 -10.10 -7.98 -8.79
C PHE A 481 -11.28 -8.28 -9.68
#